data_AF-A0A1W7ADV8-F1
#
_entry.id   AF-A0A1W7ADV8-F1
#
_cell.length_a   1.000
_cell.length_b   1.000
_cell.length_c   1.000
_cell.angle_alpha   90.00
_cell.angle_beta   90.00
_cell.angle_gamma   90.00
#
_symmetry.space_group_name_H-M   'P 1'
#
loop_
_entity.id
_entity.type
_entity.pdbx_description
1 polymer ?
#
loop_
_entity_poly.entity_id
_entity_poly.type
_entity_poly.pdbx_seq_one_letter_code
_entity_poly.pdbx_strand_id
1 'polypeptide(L)' 'MTIQCSNCGSEKSFYQKFSYYGSGIVHFDNTGSYLEDGSNSDMYVSAKHNEGEYLYCSVCNKRVIRIEEIN' A
#
# COMPACT_ATOMS: atom_id res chain seq x y z
N MET A 1 7.86 23.09 -6.68
CA MET A 1 6.47 23.31 -6.21
C MET A 1 6.41 22.99 -4.72
N THR A 2 5.63 23.75 -3.93
CA THR A 2 5.28 23.37 -2.55
C THR A 2 3.85 22.83 -2.54
N ILE A 3 3.65 21.62 -2.04
CA ILE A 3 2.32 21.01 -1.95
C ILE A 3 1.64 21.50 -0.67
N GLN A 4 0.46 22.11 -0.81
CA GLN A 4 -0.37 22.55 0.30
C GLN A 4 -1.77 21.93 0.20
N CYS A 5 -2.31 21.43 1.31
CA CYS A 5 -3.68 20.94 1.34
C CYS A 5 -4.67 22.11 1.27
N SER A 6 -5.46 22.20 0.20
CA SER A 6 -6.50 23.22 0.02
C SER A 6 -7.63 23.15 1.05
N ASN A 7 -7.78 22.02 1.75
CA ASN A 7 -8.87 21.82 2.72
C ASN A 7 -8.50 22.24 4.17
N CYS A 8 -7.24 22.07 4.59
CA CYS A 8 -6.83 22.41 5.96
C CYS A 8 -5.54 23.25 6.05
N GLY A 9 -4.96 23.65 4.92
CA GLY A 9 -3.76 24.48 4.85
C GLY A 9 -2.45 23.78 5.22
N SER A 10 -2.47 22.48 5.57
CA SER A 10 -1.25 21.75 5.95
C SER A 10 -0.29 21.59 4.77
N GLU A 11 0.99 21.83 5.03
CA GLU A 11 2.14 21.65 4.12
C GLU A 11 3.12 20.58 4.64
N LYS A 12 2.78 19.89 5.73
CA LYS A 12 3.75 19.07 6.49
C LYS A 12 3.89 17.64 5.98
N SER A 13 2.78 16.96 5.73
CA SER A 13 2.79 15.53 5.38
C SER A 13 1.58 15.12 4.55
N PHE A 14 1.87 14.27 3.58
CA PHE A 14 0.93 13.71 2.62
C PHE A 14 1.19 12.21 2.47
N TYR A 15 0.19 11.45 2.03
CA TYR A 15 0.32 10.02 1.79
C TYR A 15 -0.38 9.61 0.50
N GLN A 16 0.13 8.55 -0.13
CA GLN A 16 -0.54 7.85 -1.22
C GLN A 16 -1.23 6.61 -0.65
N LYS A 17 -2.40 6.26 -1.18
CA LYS A 17 -3.05 5.00 -0.84
C LYS A 17 -2.48 3.89 -1.71
N PHE A 18 -2.27 2.72 -1.12
CA PHE A 18 -1.82 1.51 -1.79
C PHE A 18 -2.76 0.37 -1.45
N SER A 19 -3.01 -0.52 -2.40
CA SER A 19 -3.75 -1.76 -2.18
C SER A 19 -3.00 -2.94 -2.77
N TYR A 20 -3.12 -4.09 -2.12
CA TYR A 20 -2.55 -5.35 -2.58
C TYR A 20 -3.68 -6.38 -2.77
N TYR A 21 -3.56 -7.22 -3.79
CA TYR A 21 -4.50 -8.30 -4.07
C TYR A 21 -3.77 -9.48 -4.71
N GLY A 22 -4.24 -10.69 -4.45
CA GLY A 22 -3.62 -11.89 -4.99
C GLY A 22 -4.10 -13.15 -4.29
N SER A 23 -3.55 -14.27 -4.72
CA SER A 23 -3.77 -15.57 -4.11
C SER A 23 -2.42 -16.16 -3.71
N GLY A 24 -2.36 -16.66 -2.47
CA GLY A 24 -1.19 -17.37 -1.94
C GLY A 24 -1.53 -18.85 -1.71
N ILE A 25 -0.50 -19.66 -1.56
CA ILE A 25 -0.62 -21.06 -1.14
C ILE A 25 0.10 -21.19 0.20
N VAL A 26 -0.49 -21.97 1.12
CA VAL A 26 0.09 -22.30 2.40
C VAL A 26 0.20 -23.81 2.49
N HIS A 27 1.40 -24.29 2.80
CA HIS A 27 1.72 -25.69 2.95
C HIS A 27 1.76 -26.08 4.43
N PHE A 28 1.10 -27.19 4.73
CA PHE A 28 1.06 -27.83 6.03
C PHE A 28 1.59 -29.25 5.92
N ASP A 29 2.11 -29.77 7.02
CA ASP A 29 2.36 -31.21 7.16
C ASP A 29 1.07 -32.00 7.43
N ASN A 30 1.19 -33.31 7.58
CA ASN A 30 0.06 -34.20 7.87
C ASN A 30 -0.48 -34.08 9.31
N THR A 31 0.19 -33.32 10.18
CA THR A 31 -0.27 -32.99 11.54
C THR A 31 -1.07 -31.69 11.58
N GLY A 32 -1.06 -30.92 10.47
CA GLY A 32 -1.67 -29.60 10.38
C GLY A 32 -0.74 -28.47 10.84
N SER A 33 0.55 -28.74 10.99
CA SER A 33 1.56 -27.72 11.35
C SER A 33 2.15 -27.09 10.08
N TYR A 34 2.60 -25.83 10.18
CA TYR A 34 3.30 -25.17 9.07
C TYR A 34 4.60 -25.91 8.74
N LEU A 35 4.93 -26.01 7.46
CA LEU A 35 6.25 -26.48 7.05
C LEU A 35 7.31 -25.42 7.38
N GLU A 36 8.33 -25.82 8.15
CA GLU A 36 9.48 -24.97 8.53
C GLU A 36 10.62 -25.02 7.50
N ASP A 37 10.40 -25.67 6.35
CA ASP A 37 11.39 -25.87 5.29
C ASP A 37 11.50 -24.68 4.31
N GLY A 38 10.76 -23.60 4.57
CA GLY A 38 10.72 -22.42 3.71
C GLY A 38 9.66 -22.48 2.61
N SER A 39 8.87 -23.56 2.47
CA SER A 39 7.81 -23.68 1.45
C SER A 39 6.76 -22.56 1.52
N ASN A 40 6.64 -21.87 2.66
CA ASN A 40 5.71 -20.76 2.88
C ASN A 40 6.36 -19.37 2.75
N SER A 41 7.66 -19.25 2.42
CA SER A 41 8.38 -17.96 2.36
C SER A 41 7.82 -17.03 1.29
N ASP A 42 7.29 -17.61 0.21
CA ASP A 42 6.94 -16.89 -1.01
C ASP A 42 5.43 -16.59 -1.11
N MET A 43 4.69 -16.73 0.00
CA MET A 43 3.23 -16.58 0.03
C MET A 43 2.73 -15.23 -0.51
N TYR A 44 3.55 -14.18 -0.44
CA TYR A 44 3.23 -12.84 -0.93
C TYR A 44 3.96 -12.46 -2.23
N VAL A 45 4.80 -13.33 -2.79
CA VAL A 45 5.61 -13.02 -4.00
C VAL A 45 4.74 -12.74 -5.22
N SER A 46 3.57 -13.39 -5.31
CA SER A 46 2.59 -13.18 -6.39
C SER A 46 1.61 -12.04 -6.11
N ALA A 47 1.73 -11.34 -4.96
CA ALA A 47 0.83 -10.26 -4.62
C ALA A 47 0.96 -9.15 -5.66
N LYS A 48 -0.17 -8.78 -6.25
CA LYS A 48 -0.25 -7.63 -7.14
C LYS A 48 -0.50 -6.39 -6.31
N HIS A 49 -0.03 -5.28 -6.84
CA HIS A 49 -0.05 -3.99 -6.16
C HIS A 49 -0.73 -2.97 -7.05
N ASN A 50 -1.67 -2.21 -6.48
CA ASN A 50 -2.27 -1.05 -7.13
C ASN A 50 -1.94 0.18 -6.29
N GLU A 51 -1.16 1.07 -6.89
CA GLU A 51 -0.85 2.37 -6.34
C GLU A 51 -1.96 3.37 -6.68
N GLY A 52 -2.40 4.16 -5.70
CA GLY A 52 -3.42 5.17 -5.90
C GLY A 52 -2.87 6.39 -6.65
N GLU A 53 -3.66 6.98 -7.54
CA GLU A 53 -3.22 8.08 -8.41
C GLU A 53 -3.06 9.44 -7.71
N TYR A 54 -3.39 9.53 -6.41
CA TYR A 54 -3.49 10.80 -5.70
C TYR A 54 -2.72 10.80 -4.38
N LEU A 55 -2.20 11.97 -4.03
CA LEU A 55 -1.81 12.29 -2.66
C LEU A 55 -3.02 12.73 -1.83
N TYR A 56 -2.98 12.38 -0.56
CA TYR A 56 -3.95 12.75 0.47
C TYR A 56 -3.23 13.48 1.60
N CYS A 57 -3.90 14.44 2.23
CA CYS A 57 -3.36 15.14 3.38
C CYS A 57 -3.43 14.26 4.63
N SER A 58 -2.33 14.08 5.34
CA SER A 58 -2.30 13.27 6.57
C SER A 58 -3.06 13.88 7.75
N VAL A 59 -3.45 15.15 7.67
CA VAL A 59 -4.21 15.84 8.73
C VAL A 59 -5.71 15.67 8.55
N CYS A 60 -6.23 15.89 7.34
CA CYS A 60 -7.68 15.88 7.08
C CYS A 60 -8.15 14.72 6.18
N ASN A 61 -7.24 13.85 5.72
CA ASN A 61 -7.48 12.71 4.85
C ASN A 61 -8.18 13.03 3.52
N LYS A 62 -8.18 14.30 3.10
CA LYS A 62 -8.72 14.75 1.82
C LYS A 62 -7.65 14.64 0.73
N ARG A 63 -8.12 14.33 -0.48
CA ARG A 63 -7.33 14.30 -1.71
C ARG A 63 -6.74 15.68 -1.98
N VAL A 64 -5.47 15.73 -2.38
CA VAL A 64 -4.72 16.98 -2.56
C VAL A 64 -4.43 17.21 -4.04
N ILE A 65 -3.69 16.30 -4.68
CA ILE A 65 -3.23 16.45 -6.06
C ILE A 65 -3.04 15.06 -6.71
N ARG A 66 -3.13 14.97 -8.04
CA ARG A 66 -2.70 13.76 -8.77
C ARG A 66 -1.18 13.65 -8.74
N ILE A 67 -0.66 12.44 -8.67
CA ILE A 67 0.78 12.21 -8.60
C ILE A 67 1.50 12.63 -9.88
N GLU A 68 0.87 12.47 -11.04
CA GLU A 68 1.41 12.88 -12.34
C GLU A 68 1.62 14.41 -12.45
N GLU A 69 0.91 15.19 -11.62
CA GLU A 69 0.97 16.66 -11.56
C GLU A 69 2.05 17.17 -10.58
N ILE A 70 2.81 16.29 -9.92
CA ILE A 70 3.89 16.68 -8.98
C ILE A 70 5.17 17.13 -9.73
N ASN A 71 5.20 17.00 -11.06
CA ASN A 71 6.31 17.42 -11.92
C ASN A 71 6.46 18.96 -12.02
#